data_AF-A0A1R3VFT9-F1
#
_entry.id   AF-A0A1R3VFT9-F1
#
_cell.length_a   1.000
_cell.length_b   1.000
_cell.length_c   1.000
_cell.angle_alpha   90.00
_cell.angle_beta   90.00
_cell.angle_gamma   90.00
#
_symmetry.space_group_name_H-M   'P 1'
#
loop_
_entity.id
_entity.type
_entity.pdbx_description
1 polymer ?
#
loop_
_entity_poly.entity_id
_entity_poly.type
_entity_poly.pdbx_seq_one_letter_code
_entity_poly.pdbx_strand_id
1 'polypeptide(L)'
;MTEDIITAWDALAQCLCDEKGELLADARDAVIVMWLEKGDTRPFYDWVLRGHEPSSGVVRMIAAMMAKADSPDVLPATIRSGLSCGLSITGKKRGDRSNPENDARDYFIYRDVARKIASGGGYEAAIAAVHEGLPRIGINIGRQSVRDAYDKRHRRKNLKQQNQGS
;
A
#
# COMPACT_ATOMS: atom_id res chain seq x y z
N MET A 1 19.16 -2.80 -20.80
CA MET A 1 18.93 -3.15 -19.40
C MET A 1 18.29 -1.94 -18.74
N THR A 2 16.97 -1.88 -18.73
CA THR A 2 16.25 -0.88 -17.95
C THR A 2 16.46 -1.26 -16.49
N GLU A 3 17.07 -0.38 -15.70
CA GLU A 3 17.03 -0.53 -14.25
C GLU A 3 15.56 -0.60 -13.85
N ASP A 4 15.14 -1.73 -13.27
CA ASP A 4 13.80 -1.88 -12.73
C ASP A 4 13.65 -0.84 -11.61
N ILE A 5 12.97 0.26 -11.91
CA ILE A 5 12.66 1.29 -10.93
C ILE A 5 11.78 0.65 -9.87
N ILE A 6 12.32 0.44 -8.67
CA ILE A 6 11.56 -0.08 -7.53
C ILE A 6 10.50 0.95 -7.16
N THR A 7 9.24 0.57 -7.31
CA THR A 7 8.10 1.44 -6.99
C THR A 7 7.69 1.31 -5.53
N ALA A 8 6.86 2.24 -5.04
CA ALA A 8 6.31 2.17 -3.68
C ALA A 8 5.43 0.93 -3.46
N TRP A 9 4.75 0.44 -4.50
CA TRP A 9 3.93 -0.78 -4.44
C TRP A 9 4.80 -2.05 -4.50
N ASP A 10 5.94 -2.04 -5.19
CA ASP A 10 6.93 -3.13 -5.13
C ASP A 10 7.46 -3.34 -3.72
N ALA A 11 7.90 -2.25 -3.07
CA ALA A 11 8.40 -2.31 -1.70
C ALA A 11 7.33 -2.84 -0.72
N LEU A 12 6.07 -2.45 -0.92
CA LEU A 12 4.98 -2.91 -0.06
C LEU A 12 4.62 -4.39 -0.28
N ALA A 13 4.59 -4.85 -1.53
CA ALA A 13 4.35 -6.26 -1.83
C ALA A 13 5.43 -7.14 -1.20
N GLN A 14 6.70 -6.72 -1.30
CA GLN A 14 7.79 -7.42 -0.63
C GLN A 14 7.58 -7.45 0.89
N CYS A 15 7.10 -6.36 1.50
CA CYS A 15 6.80 -6.36 2.92
C CYS A 15 5.75 -7.38 3.35
N LEU A 16 4.66 -7.48 2.58
CA LEU A 16 3.58 -8.41 2.88
C LEU A 16 4.02 -9.86 2.69
N CYS A 17 4.81 -10.12 1.65
CA CYS A 17 5.44 -11.42 1.39
C CYS A 17 6.33 -11.84 2.58
N ASP A 18 7.23 -10.95 3.05
CA ASP A 18 8.12 -11.22 4.19
C ASP A 18 7.33 -11.48 5.49
N GLU A 19 6.25 -10.73 5.74
CA GLU A 19 5.51 -10.75 7.01
C GLU A 19 4.58 -11.95 7.15
N LYS A 20 3.93 -12.34 6.05
CA LYS A 20 2.91 -13.39 6.05
C LYS A 20 3.44 -14.75 5.57
N GLY A 21 4.62 -14.78 4.95
CA GLY A 21 5.13 -15.97 4.28
C GLY A 21 4.30 -16.38 3.05
N GLU A 22 3.53 -15.44 2.49
CA GLU A 22 2.75 -15.63 1.27
C GLU A 22 3.64 -15.55 0.02
N LEU A 23 3.19 -16.11 -1.11
CA LEU A 23 3.89 -15.94 -2.38
C LEU A 23 3.87 -14.47 -2.79
N LEU A 24 4.93 -14.00 -3.45
CA LEU A 24 5.01 -12.61 -3.91
C LEU A 24 3.83 -12.23 -4.84
N ALA A 25 3.31 -13.20 -5.60
CA ALA A 25 2.12 -13.01 -6.43
C ALA A 25 0.88 -12.66 -5.60
N ASP A 26 0.63 -13.37 -4.50
CA ASP A 26 -0.50 -13.11 -3.60
C ASP A 26 -0.34 -11.76 -2.88
N ALA A 27 0.89 -11.44 -2.49
CA ALA A 27 1.21 -10.14 -1.89
C ALA A 27 0.97 -8.98 -2.86
N ARG A 28 1.31 -9.14 -4.16
CA ARG A 28 1.00 -8.17 -5.21
C ARG A 28 -0.49 -7.99 -5.37
N ASP A 29 -1.26 -9.08 -5.42
CA ASP A 29 -2.72 -9.01 -5.50
C ASP A 29 -3.34 -8.26 -4.32
N ALA A 30 -2.86 -8.51 -3.10
CA ALA A 30 -3.30 -7.78 -1.92
C ALA A 30 -3.01 -6.27 -2.04
N VAL A 31 -1.83 -5.89 -2.56
CA VAL A 31 -1.49 -4.48 -2.82
C VAL A 31 -2.38 -3.89 -3.91
N ILE A 32 -2.64 -4.61 -5.00
CA ILE A 32 -3.56 -4.17 -6.05
C ILE A 32 -4.93 -3.85 -5.44
N VAL A 33 -5.47 -4.77 -4.62
CA VAL A 33 -6.78 -4.55 -3.98
C VAL A 33 -6.77 -3.28 -3.13
N MET A 34 -5.77 -3.15 -2.25
CA MET A 34 -5.64 -2.00 -1.35
C MET A 34 -5.53 -0.65 -2.09
N TRP A 35 -4.93 -0.61 -3.28
CA TRP A 35 -4.79 0.61 -4.07
C TRP A 35 -6.05 0.91 -4.91
N LEU A 36 -6.68 -0.11 -5.46
CA LEU A 36 -7.94 0.03 -6.18
C LEU A 36 -9.09 0.50 -5.26
N GLU A 37 -9.10 0.08 -3.99
CA GLU A 37 -9.98 0.61 -2.94
C GLU A 37 -9.75 2.10 -2.61
N LYS A 38 -8.66 2.68 -3.11
CA LYS A 38 -8.38 4.12 -3.04
C LYS A 38 -8.58 4.81 -4.40
N GLY A 39 -9.04 4.07 -5.40
CA GLY A 39 -9.21 4.54 -6.77
C GLY A 39 -7.91 4.69 -7.55
N ASP A 40 -6.81 4.09 -7.10
CA ASP A 40 -5.52 4.13 -7.79
C ASP A 40 -5.25 2.80 -8.51
N THR A 41 -5.18 2.86 -9.84
CA THR A 41 -5.01 1.70 -10.71
C THR A 41 -3.56 1.44 -11.09
N ARG A 42 -2.60 2.28 -10.65
CA ARG A 42 -1.21 2.22 -11.08
C ARG A 42 -0.52 0.88 -10.79
N PRO A 43 -0.64 0.31 -9.57
CA PRO A 43 -0.03 -1.00 -9.30
C PRO A 43 -0.61 -2.11 -10.17
N PHE A 44 -1.90 -2.03 -10.50
CA PHE A 44 -2.55 -3.04 -11.34
C PHE A 44 -1.93 -3.06 -12.74
N TYR A 45 -1.97 -1.94 -13.46
CA TYR A 45 -1.50 -1.96 -14.85
C TYR A 45 0.03 -2.10 -14.93
N ASP A 46 0.79 -1.55 -13.96
CA ASP A 46 2.24 -1.70 -13.92
C ASP A 46 2.66 -3.17 -13.83
N TRP A 47 2.10 -3.91 -12.87
CA TRP A 47 2.44 -5.32 -12.70
C TRP A 47 1.90 -6.21 -13.81
N VAL A 48 0.68 -5.96 -14.31
CA VAL A 48 0.13 -6.71 -15.45
C VAL A 48 1.01 -6.55 -16.70
N LEU A 49 1.46 -5.32 -16.99
CA LEU A 49 2.37 -5.06 -18.11
C LEU A 49 3.76 -5.69 -17.92
N ARG A 50 4.16 -5.96 -16.67
CA ARG A 50 5.38 -6.69 -16.30
C ARG A 50 5.19 -8.22 -16.21
N GLY A 51 4.02 -8.73 -16.60
CA GLY A 51 3.73 -10.17 -16.69
C GLY A 51 3.20 -10.81 -15.40
N HIS A 52 2.77 -10.03 -14.42
CA HIS A 52 2.00 -10.56 -13.28
C HIS A 52 0.60 -10.98 -13.75
N GLU A 53 0.17 -12.17 -13.36
CA GLU A 53 -1.19 -12.68 -13.63
C GLU A 53 -2.07 -12.45 -12.39
N PRO A 54 -2.99 -11.46 -12.40
CA PRO A 54 -3.83 -11.17 -11.25
C PRO A 54 -4.83 -12.27 -11.00
N SER A 55 -5.12 -12.57 -9.73
CA SER A 55 -6.15 -13.54 -9.37
C SER A 55 -7.55 -13.12 -9.85
N SER A 56 -8.43 -14.11 -9.91
CA SER A 56 -9.85 -13.89 -10.23
C SER A 56 -10.53 -12.85 -9.32
N GLY A 57 -10.07 -12.69 -8.08
CA GLY A 57 -10.56 -11.65 -7.16
C GLY A 57 -10.26 -10.24 -7.66
N VAL A 58 -9.01 -9.98 -8.02
CA VAL A 58 -8.58 -8.69 -8.60
C VAL A 58 -9.34 -8.39 -9.89
N VAL A 59 -9.43 -9.38 -10.79
CA VAL A 59 -10.13 -9.24 -12.08
C VAL A 59 -11.61 -8.90 -11.87
N ARG A 60 -12.30 -9.59 -10.95
CA ARG A 60 -13.71 -9.31 -10.62
C ARG A 60 -13.88 -7.89 -10.08
N MET A 61 -12.95 -7.42 -9.26
CA MET A 61 -13.03 -6.08 -8.69
C MET A 61 -12.93 -5.01 -9.80
N ILE A 62 -12.00 -5.17 -10.73
CA ILE A 62 -11.86 -4.25 -11.88
C ILE A 62 -13.08 -4.30 -12.77
N ALA A 63 -13.58 -5.50 -13.10
CA ALA A 63 -14.80 -5.65 -13.89
C ALA A 63 -15.98 -4.92 -13.24
N ALA A 64 -16.11 -5.01 -11.92
CA ALA A 64 -17.15 -4.31 -11.19
C ALA A 64 -16.92 -2.79 -11.13
N MET A 65 -15.67 -2.32 -11.02
CA MET A 65 -15.35 -0.89 -11.12
C MET A 65 -15.64 -0.31 -12.51
N MET A 66 -15.41 -1.09 -13.58
CA MET A 66 -15.76 -0.74 -14.97
C MET A 66 -17.27 -0.67 -15.17
N ALA A 67 -18.00 -1.71 -14.74
CA ALA A 67 -19.46 -1.75 -14.81
C ALA A 67 -20.10 -0.59 -14.03
N LYS A 68 -19.53 -0.21 -12.87
CA LYS A 68 -19.99 0.94 -12.09
C LYS A 68 -19.77 2.27 -12.80
N ALA A 69 -18.71 2.40 -13.59
CA ALA A 69 -18.38 3.62 -14.32
C ALA A 69 -19.21 3.77 -15.61
N ASP A 70 -19.50 2.66 -16.30
CA ASP A 70 -20.29 2.64 -17.52
C ASP A 70 -21.80 2.69 -17.24
N SER A 71 -22.29 1.73 -16.45
CA SER A 71 -23.72 1.48 -16.23
C SER A 71 -23.98 1.05 -14.78
N PRO A 72 -23.96 1.98 -13.80
CA PRO A 72 -24.01 1.66 -12.37
C PRO A 72 -25.26 0.88 -11.95
N ASP A 73 -26.37 1.04 -12.68
CA ASP A 73 -27.64 0.40 -12.36
C ASP A 73 -27.70 -1.09 -12.71
N VAL A 74 -26.77 -1.57 -13.54
CA VAL A 74 -26.66 -2.98 -13.94
C VAL A 74 -26.02 -3.83 -12.84
N LEU A 75 -25.31 -3.23 -11.90
CA LEU A 75 -24.65 -3.96 -10.82
C LEU A 75 -25.66 -4.38 -9.72
N PRO A 76 -25.63 -5.65 -9.27
CA PRO A 76 -26.35 -6.10 -8.08
C PRO A 76 -26.08 -5.18 -6.89
N ALA A 77 -27.11 -4.90 -6.09
CA ALA A 77 -27.01 -3.99 -4.95
C ALA A 77 -25.90 -4.37 -3.96
N THR A 78 -25.64 -5.66 -3.78
CA THR A 78 -24.56 -6.21 -2.94
C THR A 78 -23.16 -5.85 -3.43
N ILE A 79 -22.95 -5.81 -4.74
CA ILE A 79 -21.67 -5.43 -5.36
C ILE A 79 -21.53 -3.90 -5.32
N ARG A 80 -22.64 -3.19 -5.55
CA ARG A 80 -22.69 -1.72 -5.53
C ARG A 80 -22.37 -1.14 -4.16
N SER A 81 -22.85 -1.77 -3.08
CA SER A 81 -22.59 -1.35 -1.70
C SER A 81 -21.20 -1.75 -1.19
N GLY A 82 -20.64 -2.86 -1.68
CA GLY A 82 -19.30 -3.32 -1.31
C GLY A 82 -18.16 -2.54 -1.97
N LEU A 83 -18.38 -1.95 -3.15
CA LEU A 83 -17.36 -1.17 -3.86
C LEU A 83 -17.44 0.31 -3.45
N SER A 84 -16.56 0.70 -2.52
CA SER A 84 -16.38 2.10 -2.11
C SER A 84 -15.93 3.01 -3.26
N CYS A 85 -15.33 2.43 -4.31
CA CYS A 85 -14.74 3.15 -5.44
C CYS A 85 -15.38 2.75 -6.78
N GLY A 86 -15.38 3.67 -7.74
CA GLY A 86 -15.58 3.39 -9.16
C GLY A 86 -14.38 3.95 -9.91
N LEU A 87 -14.15 3.51 -11.15
CA LEU A 87 -13.19 4.19 -12.02
C LEU A 87 -13.74 5.60 -12.28
N SER A 88 -13.21 6.60 -11.59
CA SER A 88 -13.52 7.99 -11.91
C SER A 88 -12.87 8.31 -13.25
N ILE A 89 -13.68 8.47 -14.30
CA ILE A 89 -13.22 8.95 -15.61
C ILE A 89 -12.72 10.40 -15.50
N THR A 90 -13.03 11.11 -14.41
CA THR A 90 -12.70 12.52 -14.21
C THR A 90 -12.09 12.81 -12.84
N GLY A 91 -10.77 12.99 -12.82
CA GLY A 91 -10.05 13.79 -11.83
C GLY A 91 -9.94 13.22 -10.41
N LYS A 92 -8.76 13.40 -9.81
CA LYS A 92 -8.51 13.13 -8.38
C LYS A 92 -9.62 13.79 -7.53
N LYS A 93 -10.33 13.00 -6.75
CA LYS A 93 -11.37 13.45 -5.80
C LYS A 93 -10.79 14.58 -4.94
N ARG A 94 -11.31 15.80 -5.09
CA ARG A 94 -10.83 16.98 -4.36
C ARG A 94 -11.11 16.77 -2.87
N GLY A 95 -10.07 16.56 -2.06
CA GLY A 95 -10.18 16.49 -0.59
C GLY A 95 -9.65 15.22 0.07
N ASP A 96 -9.47 14.12 -0.67
CA ASP A 96 -8.78 12.95 -0.10
C ASP A 96 -7.27 13.17 -0.17
N ARG A 97 -6.71 13.64 0.94
CA ARG A 97 -5.27 13.90 1.10
C ARG A 97 -4.47 12.64 1.43
N SER A 98 -5.09 11.46 1.47
CA SER A 98 -4.35 10.22 1.64
C SER A 98 -3.63 9.86 0.33
N ASN A 99 -2.35 10.26 0.21
CA ASN A 99 -1.52 9.77 -0.89
C ASN A 99 -1.17 8.30 -0.59
N PRO A 100 -1.68 7.31 -1.37
CA PRO A 100 -1.38 5.90 -1.13
C PRO A 100 0.12 5.61 -1.15
N GLU A 101 0.92 6.36 -1.90
CA GLU A 101 2.38 6.26 -1.89
C GLU A 101 2.97 6.67 -0.54
N ASN A 102 2.48 7.77 0.04
CA ASN A 102 2.93 8.21 1.37
C ASN A 102 2.54 7.17 2.43
N ASP A 103 1.33 6.60 2.34
CA ASP A 103 0.91 5.56 3.27
C ASP A 103 1.77 4.29 3.15
N ALA A 104 2.08 3.84 1.92
CA ALA A 104 2.93 2.68 1.67
C ALA A 104 4.37 2.92 2.14
N ARG A 105 4.93 4.09 1.82
CA ARG A 105 6.25 4.54 2.30
C ARG A 105 6.30 4.58 3.83
N ASP A 106 5.32 5.23 4.46
CA ASP A 106 5.25 5.34 5.91
C ASP A 106 5.11 3.94 6.56
N TYR A 107 4.42 2.99 5.91
CA TYR A 107 4.33 1.59 6.36
C TYR A 107 5.69 0.90 6.35
N PHE A 108 6.39 0.98 5.22
CA PHE A 108 7.72 0.42 5.07
C PHE A 108 8.66 0.95 6.16
N ILE A 109 8.69 2.27 6.34
CA ILE A 109 9.50 2.93 7.37
C ILE A 109 9.15 2.40 8.76
N TYR A 110 7.86 2.40 9.11
CA TYR A 110 7.40 1.92 10.41
C TYR A 110 7.88 0.48 10.69
N ARG A 111 7.69 -0.43 9.71
CA ARG A 111 8.07 -1.83 9.81
C ARG A 111 9.57 -1.99 10.03
N ASP A 112 10.38 -1.32 9.22
CA ASP A 112 11.84 -1.51 9.23
C ASP A 112 12.46 -0.93 10.51
N VAL A 113 11.95 0.22 10.99
CA VAL A 113 12.34 0.80 12.29
C VAL A 113 11.94 -0.13 13.43
N ALA A 114 10.68 -0.60 13.44
CA ALA A 114 10.19 -1.51 14.48
C ALA A 114 11.00 -2.81 14.55
N ARG A 115 11.36 -3.40 13.40
CA ARG A 115 12.19 -4.61 13.33
C ARG A 115 13.58 -4.39 13.93
N LYS A 116 14.21 -3.25 13.62
CA LYS A 116 15.53 -2.91 14.17
C LYS A 116 15.49 -2.68 15.68
N ILE A 117 14.44 -2.03 16.18
CA ILE A 117 14.22 -1.86 17.63
C ILE A 117 14.02 -3.23 18.30
N ALA A 118 13.17 -4.09 17.72
CA ALA A 118 12.92 -5.43 18.25
C ALA A 118 14.17 -6.32 18.25
N SER A 119 15.12 -6.07 17.34
CA SER A 119 16.40 -6.77 17.27
C SER A 119 17.46 -6.24 18.26
N GLY A 120 17.06 -5.39 19.21
CA GLY A 120 17.94 -4.81 20.24
C GLY A 120 18.58 -3.48 19.85
N GLY A 121 18.22 -2.88 18.72
CA GLY A 121 18.68 -1.55 18.32
C GLY A 121 18.01 -0.43 19.12
N GLY A 122 18.74 0.65 19.42
CA GLY A 122 18.15 1.87 19.98
C GLY A 122 17.31 2.63 18.95
N TYR A 123 16.29 3.39 19.41
CA TYR A 123 15.39 4.16 18.54
C TYR A 123 16.14 5.04 17.52
N GLU A 124 17.09 5.85 17.98
CA GLU A 124 17.87 6.75 17.12
C GLU A 124 18.77 5.99 16.14
N ALA A 125 19.34 4.85 16.55
CA ALA A 125 20.13 3.99 15.67
C ALA A 125 19.26 3.30 14.61
N ALA A 126 18.04 2.90 14.96
CA ALA A 126 17.09 2.31 14.02
C ALA A 126 16.65 3.35 12.98
N ILE A 127 16.29 4.56 13.40
CA ILE A 127 15.94 5.68 12.51
C ILE A 127 17.09 6.01 11.56
N ALA A 128 18.33 6.08 12.08
CA ALA A 128 19.53 6.31 11.29
C ALA A 128 19.71 5.25 10.19
N ALA A 129 19.68 3.98 10.57
CA ALA A 129 19.92 2.87 9.66
C ALA A 129 18.82 2.76 8.59
N VAL A 130 17.56 3.03 8.93
CA VAL A 130 16.47 3.06 7.94
C VAL A 130 16.66 4.22 6.97
N HIS A 131 16.91 5.43 7.47
CA HIS A 131 17.14 6.61 6.64
C HIS A 131 18.26 6.40 5.61
N GLU A 132 19.37 5.77 6.01
CA GLU A 132 20.48 5.45 5.09
C GLU A 132 20.11 4.42 4.02
N GLY A 133 19.15 3.52 4.28
CA GLY A 133 18.70 2.50 3.34
C GLY A 133 17.69 2.99 2.31
N LEU A 134 16.88 4.01 2.64
CA LEU A 134 15.77 4.48 1.80
C LEU A 134 16.17 4.93 0.37
N PRO A 135 17.31 5.62 0.14
CA PRO A 135 17.70 6.02 -1.22
C PRO A 135 17.88 4.84 -2.18
N ARG A 136 18.27 3.65 -1.68
CA ARG A 136 18.48 2.45 -2.51
C ARG A 136 17.19 1.90 -3.12
N ILE A 137 16.04 2.26 -2.53
CA ILE A 137 14.71 1.89 -3.02
C ILE A 137 13.95 3.11 -3.56
N GLY A 138 14.69 4.16 -3.96
CA GLY A 138 14.12 5.36 -4.59
C GLY A 138 13.40 6.31 -3.63
N ILE A 139 13.50 6.12 -2.32
CA ILE A 139 12.85 6.97 -1.33
C ILE A 139 13.86 8.00 -0.80
N ASN A 140 13.69 9.26 -1.21
CA ASN A 140 14.52 10.37 -0.76
C ASN A 140 13.72 11.28 0.20
N ILE A 141 13.87 11.07 1.51
CA ILE A 141 13.22 11.86 2.56
C ILE A 141 14.21 12.18 3.68
N GLY A 142 13.95 13.24 4.43
CA GLY A 142 14.79 13.59 5.58
C GLY A 142 14.59 12.66 6.77
N ARG A 143 15.61 12.55 7.62
CA ARG A 143 15.57 11.75 8.86
C ARG A 143 14.38 12.08 9.77
N GLN A 144 13.99 13.35 9.87
CA GLN A 144 12.82 13.74 10.67
C GLN A 144 11.52 13.12 10.11
N SER A 145 11.37 13.05 8.79
CA SER A 145 10.21 12.40 8.17
C SER A 145 10.15 10.89 8.46
N VAL A 146 11.32 10.25 8.66
CA VAL A 146 11.39 8.84 9.10
C VAL A 146 10.84 8.69 10.52
N ARG A 147 11.22 9.60 11.43
CA ARG A 147 10.67 9.63 12.81
C ARG A 147 9.16 9.83 12.79
N ASP A 148 8.71 10.87 12.09
CA ASP A 148 7.29 11.22 12.02
C ASP A 148 6.45 10.07 11.47
N ALA A 149 6.93 9.39 10.43
CA ALA A 149 6.27 8.23 9.84
C ALA A 149 6.15 7.06 10.83
N TYR A 150 7.24 6.74 11.54
CA TYR A 150 7.23 5.69 12.57
C TYR A 150 6.28 6.05 13.72
N ASP A 151 6.42 7.23 14.33
CA ASP A 151 5.65 7.65 15.50
C ASP A 151 4.15 7.70 15.20
N LYS A 152 3.78 8.25 14.04
CA LYS A 152 2.39 8.33 13.58
C LYS A 152 1.75 6.94 13.48
N ARG A 153 2.45 5.95 12.91
CA ARG A 153 1.92 4.59 12.76
C ARG A 153 1.97 3.80 14.06
N HIS A 154 3.02 3.96 14.86
CA HIS A 154 3.15 3.33 16.16
C HIS A 154 2.00 3.75 17.09
N ARG A 155 1.69 5.06 17.14
CA ARG A 155 0.54 5.58 17.91
C ARG A 155 -0.79 5.02 17.43
N ARG A 156 -1.02 4.93 16.11
CA ARG A 156 -2.25 4.35 15.53
C ARG A 156 -2.42 2.87 15.89
N LYS A 157 -1.33 2.08 15.92
CA LYS A 157 -1.38 0.66 16.30
C LYS A 157 -1.78 0.49 17.76
N ASN A 158 -1.19 1.29 18.66
CA ASN A 158 -1.53 1.25 20.08
C ASN A 158 -2.99 1.62 20.35
N LEU A 159 -3.51 2.66 19.67
CA LEU A 159 -4.92 3.04 19.77
C LEU A 159 -5.89 1.94 19.30
N LYS A 160 -5.55 1.22 18.21
CA LYS A 160 -6.37 0.10 17.74
C LYS A 160 -6.40 -1.07 18.73
N GLN A 161 -5.28 -1.37 19.38
CA GLN A 161 -5.19 -2.44 20.38
C GLN A 161 -6.00 -2.12 21.63
N GLN A 162 -6.00 -0.86 22.09
CA GLN A 162 -6.82 -0.43 23.23
C GLN A 162 -8.33 -0.56 22.96
N ASN A 163 -8.76 -0.21 21.75
CA ASN A 163 -10.18 -0.26 21.37
C ASN A 163 -10.70 -1.69 21.08
N GLN A 164 -9.82 -2.68 20.92
CA GLN A 164 -10.19 -4.09 20.70
C GLN A 164 -10.15 -4.93 21.98
N GLY A 165 -9.63 -4.38 23.08
CA GLY A 165 -9.57 -5.03 24.39
C GLY A 165 -10.48 -4.40 25.45
N SER A 166 -11.41 -3.52 25.05
CA SER A 166 -12.44 -2.91 25.92
C SER A 166 -13.82 -3.46 25.60
#